data_AF-A0A1G2PT73-F1
#
_entry.id   AF-A0A1G2PT73-F1
#
_cell.length_a   1.000
_cell.length_b   1.000
_cell.length_c   1.000
_cell.angle_alpha   90.00
_cell.angle_beta   90.00
_cell.angle_gamma   90.00
#
_symmetry.space_group_name_H-M   'P 1'
#
loop_
_entity.id
_entity.type
_entity.pdbx_description
1 polymer ?
#
loop_
_entity_poly.entity_id
_entity_poly.type
_entity_poly.pdbx_seq_one_letter_code
_entity_poly.pdbx_strand_id
1 'polypeptide(L)'
;MKTCPTCEKRTNMSAKRNLLRGKYNPTSKTRRYPNLQWATFPGGERLKICASCIKKGHHIQPSFAQKLLKKKGIHLEQFFSKGKKKSTGRGE
;
A
#
# COMPACT_ATOMS: atom_id res chain seq x y z
N MET A 1 -5.60 11.79 -3.23
CA MET A 1 -6.42 11.19 -2.14
C MET A 1 -5.59 10.16 -1.39
N LYS A 2 -5.65 10.11 -0.04
CA LYS A 2 -4.96 9.09 0.76
C LYS A 2 -5.81 7.81 0.78
N THR A 3 -5.63 6.95 -0.22
CA THR A 3 -6.39 5.69 -0.39
C THR A 3 -5.43 4.51 -0.42
N CYS A 4 -5.79 3.41 0.22
CA CYS A 4 -5.01 2.17 0.10
C CYS A 4 -5.27 1.51 -1.26
N PRO A 5 -4.23 1.23 -2.09
CA PRO A 5 -4.43 0.62 -3.40
C PRO A 5 -4.86 -0.85 -3.34
N THR A 6 -4.62 -1.53 -2.21
CA THR A 6 -4.91 -2.95 -1.99
C THR A 6 -6.36 -3.21 -1.59
N CYS A 7 -6.88 -2.44 -0.61
CA CYS A 7 -8.22 -2.65 -0.03
C CYS A 7 -9.14 -1.43 -0.20
N GLU A 8 -8.68 -0.41 -0.92
CA GLU A 8 -9.45 0.78 -1.26
C GLU A 8 -9.98 1.57 -0.06
N LYS A 9 -9.40 1.36 1.14
CA LYS A 9 -9.72 2.13 2.34
C LYS A 9 -9.50 3.62 2.09
N ARG A 10 -10.56 4.40 2.25
CA ARG A 10 -10.59 5.87 2.11
C ARG A 10 -10.69 6.53 3.48
N THR A 11 -10.50 7.85 3.47
CA THR A 11 -10.84 8.70 4.62
C THR A 11 -12.33 8.64 4.88
N ASN A 12 -12.73 8.58 6.15
CA ASN A 12 -14.13 8.60 6.59
C ASN A 12 -14.37 9.76 7.57
N MET A 13 -15.58 10.31 7.58
CA MET A 13 -16.03 11.27 8.59
C MET A 13 -16.73 10.53 9.73
N SER A 14 -16.22 10.67 10.95
CA SER A 14 -16.81 10.05 12.14
C SER A 14 -16.96 11.07 13.25
N ALA A 15 -18.12 11.09 13.89
CA ALA A 15 -18.28 11.72 15.20
C ALA A 15 -17.91 10.71 16.30
N LYS A 16 -17.51 11.21 17.46
CA LYS A 16 -17.46 10.42 18.70
C LYS A 16 -18.60 10.88 19.61
N ARG A 17 -18.94 10.08 20.62
CA ARG A 17 -19.81 10.50 21.71
C ARG A 17 -19.00 10.47 22.99
N ASN A 18 -19.08 11.53 23.78
CA ASN A 18 -18.42 11.61 25.08
C ASN A 18 -19.46 11.25 26.16
N LEU A 19 -19.10 10.33 27.06
CA LEU A 19 -19.94 10.01 28.20
C LEU A 19 -19.71 11.06 29.29
N LEU A 20 -20.73 11.87 29.59
CA LEU A 20 -20.70 12.86 30.65
C LEU A 20 -21.88 12.62 31.59
N ARG A 21 -21.61 12.45 32.89
CA ARG A 21 -22.62 12.23 33.94
C ARG A 21 -23.71 11.22 33.55
N GLY A 22 -23.29 10.06 33.01
CA GLY A 22 -24.20 8.97 32.63
C GLY A 22 -24.91 9.12 31.26
N LYS A 23 -24.70 10.20 30.51
CA LYS A 23 -25.29 10.41 29.18
C LYS A 23 -24.24 10.58 28.08
N TYR A 24 -24.45 9.92 26.94
CA TYR A 24 -23.61 10.08 25.76
C TYR A 24 -23.97 11.34 24.98
N ASN A 25 -23.11 12.35 25.03
CA ASN A 25 -23.29 13.61 24.32
C ASN A 25 -22.56 13.58 22.96
N PRO A 26 -23.21 14.02 21.87
CA PRO A 26 -22.60 14.05 20.54
C PRO A 26 -21.50 15.11 20.45
N THR A 27 -20.43 14.82 19.69
CA THR A 27 -19.38 15.78 19.38
C THR A 27 -19.37 16.14 17.89
N SER A 28 -18.57 17.14 17.52
CA SER A 28 -18.30 17.47 16.13
C SER A 28 -17.72 16.27 15.36
N LYS A 29 -18.03 16.23 14.05
CA LYS A 29 -17.49 15.22 13.13
C LYS A 29 -16.01 15.51 12.85
N THR A 30 -15.19 14.47 12.90
CA THR A 30 -13.75 14.55 12.61
C THR A 30 -13.41 13.60 11.47
N ARG A 31 -12.42 13.97 10.66
CA ARG A 31 -11.92 13.11 9.58
C ARG A 31 -10.98 12.05 10.16
N ARG A 32 -11.23 10.79 9.84
CA ARG A 32 -10.37 9.64 10.16
C ARG A 32 -9.61 9.22 8.91
N TYR A 33 -8.28 9.18 9.02
CA TYR A 33 -7.38 8.79 7.93
C TYR A 33 -7.01 7.31 8.04
N PRO A 34 -6.89 6.59 6.90
CA PRO A 34 -6.34 5.26 6.92
C PRO A 34 -4.86 5.32 7.33
N ASN A 35 -4.43 4.36 8.17
CA ASN A 35 -3.04 4.20 8.56
C ASN A 35 -2.23 3.63 7.37
N LEU A 36 -1.78 4.51 6.47
CA LEU A 36 -0.96 4.16 5.31
C LEU A 36 0.52 4.16 5.70
N GLN A 37 1.18 3.04 5.44
CA GLN A 37 2.58 2.80 5.78
C GLN A 37 3.33 2.25 4.57
N TRP A 38 4.63 2.51 4.51
CA TRP A 38 5.50 1.98 3.46
C TRP A 38 5.68 0.47 3.62
N ALA A 39 5.41 -0.29 2.56
CA ALA A 39 5.70 -1.70 2.49
C ALA A 39 6.60 -1.97 1.29
N THR A 40 7.56 -2.88 1.47
CA THR A 40 8.45 -3.37 0.41
C THR A 40 7.82 -4.57 -0.25
N PHE A 41 7.71 -4.56 -1.57
CA PHE A 41 7.18 -5.67 -2.38
C PHE A 41 8.34 -6.60 -2.78
N PRO A 42 8.06 -7.86 -3.17
CA PRO A 42 9.08 -8.82 -3.58
C PRO A 42 9.91 -8.36 -4.79
N GLY A 43 9.38 -7.44 -5.61
CA GLY A 43 10.13 -6.80 -6.70
C GLY A 43 11.04 -5.63 -6.27
N GLY A 44 11.23 -5.40 -4.97
CA GLY A 44 12.05 -4.30 -4.43
C GLY A 44 11.35 -2.93 -4.40
N GLU A 45 10.19 -2.79 -5.05
CA GLU A 45 9.41 -1.56 -5.03
C GLU A 45 8.82 -1.28 -3.64
N ARG A 46 8.69 0.01 -3.30
CA ARG A 46 8.03 0.45 -2.07
C ARG A 46 6.73 1.16 -2.39
N LEU A 47 5.65 0.77 -1.71
CA LEU A 47 4.35 1.41 -1.87
C LEU A 47 3.68 1.66 -0.52
N LYS A 48 2.94 2.77 -0.43
CA LYS A 48 2.09 3.05 0.73
C LYS A 48 0.84 2.17 0.68
N ILE A 49 0.72 1.26 1.63
CA ILE A 49 -0.47 0.43 1.83
C ILE A 49 -0.95 0.51 3.29
N CYS A 50 -2.17 0.06 3.56
CA CYS A 50 -2.73 0.16 4.89
C CYS A 50 -2.02 -0.78 5.88
N ALA A 51 -1.84 -0.38 7.14
CA ALA A 51 -1.18 -1.22 8.14
C ALA A 51 -1.88 -2.59 8.33
N SER A 52 -3.22 -2.65 8.24
CA SER A 52 -3.93 -3.94 8.28
C SER A 52 -3.62 -4.81 7.06
N CYS A 53 -3.29 -4.20 5.92
CA CYS A 53 -2.92 -4.90 4.69
C CYS A 53 -1.50 -5.49 4.80
N ILE A 54 -0.59 -4.73 5.43
CA ILE A 54 0.75 -5.20 5.78
C ILE A 54 0.66 -6.40 6.70
N LYS A 55 -0.14 -6.30 7.77
CA LYS A 55 -0.34 -7.39 8.76
C LYS A 55 -0.90 -8.67 8.12
N LYS A 56 -1.74 -8.54 7.09
CA LYS A 56 -2.28 -9.68 6.32
C LYS A 56 -1.30 -10.26 5.29
N GLY A 57 -0.10 -9.69 5.14
CA GLY A 57 0.91 -10.16 4.21
C GLY A 57 0.65 -9.81 2.74
N HIS A 58 -0.28 -8.90 2.43
CA HIS A 58 -0.62 -8.57 1.03
C HIS A 58 0.54 -7.96 0.22
N HIS A 59 1.59 -7.46 0.86
CA HIS A 59 2.79 -6.95 0.20
C HIS A 59 3.80 -8.04 -0.18
N ILE A 60 3.71 -9.21 0.46
CA ILE A 60 4.62 -10.35 0.26
C ILE A 60 4.05 -11.27 -0.84
N GLN A 61 2.72 -11.35 -0.92
CA GLN A 61 2.02 -12.25 -1.83
C GLN A 61 2.20 -11.81 -3.31
N PRO A 62 2.77 -12.67 -4.19
CA PRO A 62 3.07 -12.31 -5.57
C PRO A 62 1.82 -12.06 -6.42
N SER A 63 0.71 -12.75 -6.10
CA SER A 63 -0.59 -12.56 -6.77
C SER A 63 -1.15 -11.15 -6.60
N PHE A 64 -0.91 -10.53 -5.44
CA PHE A 64 -1.39 -9.19 -5.14
C PHE A 64 -0.48 -8.10 -5.75
N ALA A 65 0.83 -8.36 -5.84
CA ALA A 65 1.78 -7.49 -6.53
C ALA A 65 1.45 -7.39 -8.03
N GLN A 66 1.17 -8.51 -8.70
CA GLN A 66 0.77 -8.56 -10.11
C GLN A 66 -0.55 -7.82 -10.38
N LYS A 67 -1.52 -7.93 -9.46
CA LYS A 67 -2.81 -7.22 -9.56
C LYS A 67 -2.64 -5.71 -9.46
N LEU A 68 -1.64 -5.24 -8.71
CA LEU A 68 -1.30 -3.82 -8.57
C LEU A 68 -0.56 -3.26 -9.78
N LEU A 69 0.37 -4.04 -10.36
CA LEU A 69 1.12 -3.68 -11.57
C LEU A 69 0.20 -3.61 -12.81
N LYS A 70 -0.72 -4.57 -12.97
CA LYS A 70 -1.76 -4.52 -14.03
C LYS A 70 -2.67 -3.30 -13.89
N LYS A 71 -3.07 -2.91 -12.67
CA LYS A 71 -3.92 -1.72 -12.41
C LYS A 71 -3.23 -0.40 -12.76
N LYS A 72 -1.89 -0.37 -12.88
CA LYS A 72 -1.10 0.78 -13.31
C LYS A 72 -0.81 0.83 -14.82
N GLY A 73 -1.29 -0.15 -15.61
CA GLY A 73 -1.08 -0.18 -17.07
C GLY A 73 0.34 -0.56 -17.51
N ILE A 74 1.13 -1.17 -16.63
CA ILE A 74 2.50 -1.61 -16.94
C ILE A 74 2.43 -3.04 -17.48
N HIS A 75 2.75 -3.24 -18.76
CA HIS A 75 2.81 -4.57 -19.39
C HIS A 75 4.09 -5.29 -18.94
N LEU A 76 3.97 -6.53 -18.45
CA LEU A 76 5.05 -7.28 -17.80
C LEU A 76 6.22 -7.66 -18.75
N GLU A 77 6.07 -7.41 -20.05
CA GLU A 77 7.06 -7.82 -21.07
C GLU A 77 8.30 -6.92 -21.18
N GLN A 78 8.31 -5.74 -20.53
CA GLN A 78 9.48 -4.85 -20.59
C GLN A 78 10.60 -5.23 -19.61
N PHE A 79 10.39 -6.22 -18.72
CA PHE A 79 11.37 -6.58 -17.69
C PHE A 79 12.21 -7.84 -18.01
N PHE A 80 11.85 -8.63 -19.03
CA PHE A 80 12.55 -9.89 -19.35
C PHE A 80 13.58 -9.79 -20.49
N SER A 81 13.66 -8.67 -21.20
CA SER A 81 14.59 -8.53 -22.32
C SER A 81 15.86 -7.79 -21.90
N LYS A 82 16.97 -8.54 -21.88
CA LYS A 82 18.39 -8.11 -21.86
C LYS A 82 19.10 -8.11 -20.50
N GLY A 83 19.09 -9.27 -19.86
CA GLY A 83 20.18 -9.72 -19.00
C GLY A 83 21.12 -10.69 -19.72
N LYS A 84 21.84 -10.27 -20.78
CA LYS A 84 23.04 -11.01 -21.23
C LYS A 84 24.27 -10.32 -20.65
N LYS A 85 24.80 -10.92 -19.58
CA LYS A 85 26.12 -10.61 -19.00
C LYS A 85 27.19 -10.76 -20.10
N LYS A 86 28.10 -9.79 -20.22
CA LYS A 86 29.43 -10.04 -20.79
C LYS A 86 30.46 -9.53 -19.81
N SER A 87 31.02 -10.46 -19.05
CA SER A 87 32.25 -10.31 -18.31
C SER A 87 33.42 -10.21 -19.29
N THR A 88 34.18 -9.13 -19.26
CA THR A 88 35.56 -9.09 -19.76
C THR A 88 36.38 -8.28 -18.76
N GLY A 89 37.46 -8.90 -18.29
CA GLY A 89 38.21 -8.51 -17.08
C GLY A 89 39.03 -7.23 -17.20
N ARG A 90 39.47 -6.78 -16.02
CA ARG A 90 40.52 -5.79 -15.79
C ARG A 90 41.80 -6.20 -16.50
N GLY A 91 42.36 -5.30 -17.30
CA GLY A 91 43.75 -5.28 -17.70
C GLY A 91 44.22 -3.84 -17.68
N GLU A 92 45.08 -3.53 -16.72
CA GLU A 92 46.23 -2.60 -16.72
C GLU A 92 46.71 -2.42 -15.27
#